data_AF-F4JUP0-F1
#
_entry.id   AF-F4JUP0-F1
#
_cell.length_a   1.000
_cell.length_b   1.000
_cell.length_c   1.000
_cell.angle_alpha   90.00
_cell.angle_beta   90.00
_cell.angle_gamma   90.00
#
_symmetry.space_group_name_H-M   'P 1'
#
loop_
_entity.id
_entity.type
_entity.pdbx_description
1 polymer ?
#
loop_
_entity_poly.entity_id
_entity_poly.type
_entity_poly.pdbx_seq_one_letter_code
_entity_poly.pdbx_strand_id
1 'polypeptide(L)'
;MFSSTTSHTSGWDSDDETKVTQLLSSEPAYPFLLIEYITNIQNSSSDGRVIVYDDDSSKGKATKVTIKDKKLEKEVIEAMTVGFLRDGLKFYLSYRSSDHQPVITYETSNPKLENLTIHLPSVPTGTKIHNLAMSSIPVQDKDWVVGVKLSGSRVSLCRPFGSSKWINMKFMSQCINPLSSLMFSKRDQRFYIPSYGGNYLCYLDLNSKEGDDHFNSRQENGQPSFIDLDYENLPESVFKQLAGVSSCSKTDHLVESPTGQLFLVKWFVEDVEDLCDNTPMHVTKKFMVFRANEASDEKKKTMIYTEHIGDLCIFLGHSEAFCIPASTSCGLEPNCIYFVGNNFGVYDLTTETCSTFYTSVRPLKNVSFPYWPPPTPIY
;
A
#
# COMPACT_ATOMS: atom_id res chain seq x y z
N MET A 1 22.53 -32.67 30.83
CA MET A 1 23.53 -33.20 29.87
C MET A 1 23.60 -32.21 28.72
N PHE A 2 24.52 -31.27 28.79
CA PHE A 2 24.73 -30.26 27.75
C PHE A 2 25.78 -30.82 26.79
N SER A 3 25.35 -31.19 25.58
CA SER A 3 26.25 -31.65 24.52
C SER A 3 26.60 -30.46 23.64
N SER A 4 27.84 -30.01 23.78
CA SER A 4 28.52 -29.01 22.96
C SER A 4 29.42 -29.70 21.93
N THR A 5 29.19 -29.45 20.64
CA THR A 5 30.03 -29.84 19.49
C THR A 5 29.44 -29.10 18.28
N THR A 6 30.16 -28.46 17.36
CA THR A 6 31.60 -28.33 17.08
C THR A 6 31.76 -27.11 16.17
N SER A 7 32.81 -26.33 16.41
CA SER A 7 33.27 -25.24 15.55
C SER A 7 33.93 -25.78 14.28
N HIS A 8 33.47 -25.36 13.10
CA HIS A 8 34.19 -25.54 11.84
C HIS A 8 34.78 -24.20 11.39
N THR A 9 36.11 -24.10 11.48
CA THR A 9 36.94 -23.07 10.86
C THR A 9 37.34 -23.56 9.47
N SER A 10 36.98 -22.83 8.43
CA SER A 10 37.55 -23.00 7.08
C SER A 10 38.31 -21.73 6.73
N GLY A 11 39.61 -21.88 6.47
CA GLY A 11 40.55 -20.81 6.19
C GLY A 11 40.21 -20.01 4.93
N TRP A 12 40.50 -18.72 5.01
CA TRP A 12 40.52 -17.78 3.89
C TRP A 12 41.98 -17.48 3.56
N ASP A 13 42.47 -18.11 2.49
CA ASP A 13 43.67 -17.71 1.77
C ASP A 13 43.37 -17.93 0.28
N SER A 14 43.07 -16.85 -0.44
CA SER A 14 43.33 -16.72 -1.87
C SER A 14 42.98 -15.30 -2.31
N ASP A 15 44.02 -14.55 -2.68
CA ASP A 15 43.97 -13.31 -3.44
C ASP A 15 43.23 -13.53 -4.77
N ASP A 16 42.17 -12.77 -5.00
CA ASP A 16 41.64 -12.55 -6.35
C ASP A 16 40.88 -11.22 -6.38
N GLU A 17 41.58 -10.17 -6.83
CA GLU A 17 41.04 -8.86 -7.21
C GLU A 17 40.11 -9.02 -8.43
N THR A 18 38.89 -9.50 -8.22
CA THR A 18 37.73 -9.22 -9.10
C THR A 18 36.42 -9.56 -8.39
N LYS A 19 36.30 -9.27 -7.09
CA LYS A 19 34.99 -9.18 -6.43
C LYS A 19 34.35 -7.82 -6.72
N VAL A 20 34.02 -7.57 -7.99
CA VAL A 20 32.93 -6.63 -8.30
C VAL A 20 31.68 -7.31 -7.80
N THR A 21 31.31 -6.93 -6.58
CA THR A 21 30.14 -7.33 -5.82
C THR A 21 28.94 -7.49 -6.74
N GLN A 22 28.68 -8.74 -7.11
CA GLN A 22 27.50 -9.20 -7.81
C GLN A 22 26.33 -9.17 -6.81
N LEU A 23 25.97 -7.99 -6.31
CA LEU A 23 24.93 -7.78 -5.30
C LEU A 23 23.51 -7.95 -5.87
N LEU A 24 23.40 -8.33 -7.13
CA LEU A 24 22.16 -8.45 -7.90
C LEU A 24 22.04 -9.88 -8.42
N SER A 25 21.81 -10.82 -7.50
CA SER A 25 21.54 -12.23 -7.75
C SER A 25 20.21 -12.65 -7.11
N SER A 26 19.57 -13.64 -7.73
CA SER A 26 18.17 -14.08 -7.61
C SER A 26 17.65 -14.24 -6.18
N GLU A 27 16.48 -13.66 -5.93
CA GLU A 27 15.71 -13.62 -4.67
C GLU A 27 16.42 -12.86 -3.53
N PRO A 28 16.32 -11.51 -3.49
CA PRO A 28 16.88 -10.79 -2.37
C PRO A 28 16.06 -11.12 -1.13
N ALA A 29 16.70 -11.78 -0.16
CA ALA A 29 16.19 -11.92 1.21
C ALA A 29 15.80 -10.55 1.83
N TYR A 30 16.33 -9.46 1.25
CA TYR A 30 16.07 -8.07 1.60
C TYR A 30 15.68 -7.27 0.35
N PRO A 31 14.43 -7.37 -0.11
CA PRO A 31 13.99 -6.72 -1.34
C PRO A 31 14.17 -5.20 -1.31
N PHE A 32 14.13 -4.58 -0.13
CA PHE A 32 14.27 -3.14 0.00
C PHE A 32 15.71 -2.64 -0.03
N LEU A 33 16.73 -3.50 0.21
CA LEU A 33 18.13 -3.12 -0.06
C LEU A 33 18.36 -2.81 -1.55
N LEU A 34 17.64 -3.50 -2.43
CA LEU A 34 17.64 -3.18 -3.85
C LEU A 34 17.06 -1.80 -4.11
N ILE A 35 15.96 -1.47 -3.43
CA ILE A 35 15.25 -0.20 -3.60
C ILE A 35 16.06 0.97 -3.05
N GLU A 36 16.64 0.81 -1.87
CA GLU A 36 17.63 1.74 -1.30
C GLU A 36 18.80 1.96 -2.26
N TYR A 37 19.39 0.88 -2.78
CA TYR A 37 20.52 0.98 -3.70
C TYR A 37 20.19 1.81 -4.94
N ILE A 38 19.07 1.53 -5.62
CA ILE A 38 18.73 2.24 -6.87
C ILE A 38 18.29 3.69 -6.65
N THR A 39 17.76 4.02 -5.47
CA THR A 39 17.32 5.38 -5.12
C THR A 39 18.47 6.29 -4.69
N ASN A 40 19.57 5.71 -4.19
CA ASN A 40 20.75 6.45 -3.73
C ASN A 40 21.85 6.61 -4.80
N ILE A 41 21.60 6.23 -6.06
CA ILE A 41 22.53 6.45 -7.18
C ILE A 41 22.53 7.93 -7.58
N GLN A 42 23.71 8.56 -7.60
CA GLN A 42 23.82 9.99 -7.94
C GLN A 42 23.73 10.30 -9.44
N ASN A 43 24.06 9.36 -10.33
CA ASN A 43 23.99 9.57 -11.79
C ASN A 43 23.75 8.27 -12.53
N SER A 44 24.63 7.29 -12.36
CA SER A 44 24.47 5.96 -12.96
C SER A 44 25.12 4.90 -12.08
N SER A 45 24.56 3.69 -12.11
CA SER A 45 25.23 2.54 -11.51
C SER A 45 26.55 2.25 -12.23
N SER A 46 27.50 1.64 -11.53
CA SER A 46 28.82 1.27 -12.08
C SER A 46 28.73 0.33 -13.29
N ASP A 47 27.68 -0.48 -13.36
CA ASP A 47 27.38 -1.38 -14.48
C ASP A 47 26.46 -0.77 -15.55
N GLY A 48 26.05 0.49 -15.39
CA GLY A 48 25.20 1.22 -16.34
C GLY A 48 23.75 0.71 -16.46
N ARG A 49 23.32 -0.24 -15.62
CA ARG A 49 21.95 -0.78 -15.62
C ARG A 49 20.90 0.20 -15.11
N VAL A 50 21.31 1.14 -14.26
CA VAL A 50 20.44 2.18 -13.70
C VAL A 50 21.04 3.54 -13.97
N ILE A 51 20.22 4.49 -14.39
CA ILE A 51 20.59 5.89 -14.54
C ILE A 51 19.57 6.76 -13.82
N VAL A 52 20.05 7.70 -13.03
CA VAL A 52 19.25 8.66 -12.27
C VAL A 52 19.46 10.04 -12.84
N TYR A 53 18.37 10.75 -13.06
CA TYR A 53 18.38 12.15 -13.47
C TYR A 53 17.49 12.96 -12.55
N ASP A 54 17.95 14.12 -12.13
CA ASP A 54 17.11 15.09 -11.44
C ASP A 54 16.14 15.72 -12.46
N ASP A 55 14.85 15.69 -12.12
CA ASP A 55 13.75 16.28 -12.87
C ASP A 55 13.16 17.40 -12.02
N ASP A 56 13.97 18.42 -11.75
CA ASP A 56 13.55 19.60 -11.01
C ASP A 56 12.46 20.33 -11.79
N SER A 57 11.22 20.13 -11.35
CA SER A 57 10.04 20.77 -11.91
C SER A 57 9.53 21.85 -10.98
N SER A 58 8.74 22.80 -11.49
CA SER A 58 8.06 23.80 -10.67
C SER A 58 7.09 23.21 -9.62
N LYS A 59 6.86 21.90 -9.65
CA LYS A 59 5.90 21.17 -8.81
C LYS A 59 6.54 20.38 -7.67
N GLY A 60 7.87 20.41 -7.56
CA GLY A 60 8.62 19.72 -6.52
C GLY A 60 9.91 19.09 -7.04
N LYS A 61 10.76 18.64 -6.11
CA LYS A 61 11.96 17.86 -6.42
C LYS A 61 11.54 16.47 -6.87
N ALA A 62 11.98 16.07 -8.04
CA ALA A 62 11.72 14.73 -8.55
C ALA A 62 13.01 14.15 -9.11
N THR A 63 13.18 12.85 -8.99
CA THR A 63 14.26 12.13 -9.65
C THR A 63 13.66 11.00 -10.49
N LYS A 64 14.24 10.80 -11.67
CA LYS A 64 13.86 9.73 -12.60
C LYS A 64 14.90 8.63 -12.51
N VAL A 65 14.56 7.53 -11.85
CA VAL A 65 15.41 6.32 -11.78
C VAL A 65 15.07 5.42 -12.95
N THR A 66 15.87 5.51 -14.02
CA THR A 66 15.70 4.73 -15.24
C THR A 66 16.43 3.39 -15.15
N ILE A 67 15.67 2.30 -15.13
CA ILE A 67 16.16 0.91 -15.13
C ILE A 67 16.20 0.42 -16.58
N LYS A 68 17.40 0.19 -17.10
CA LYS A 68 17.64 -0.25 -18.49
C LYS A 68 17.60 -1.78 -18.63
N ASP A 69 17.95 -2.49 -17.56
CA ASP A 69 18.00 -3.93 -17.55
C ASP A 69 16.62 -4.53 -17.24
N LYS A 70 16.08 -5.33 -18.17
CA LYS A 70 14.74 -5.92 -18.04
C LYS A 70 14.62 -6.95 -16.92
N LYS A 71 15.72 -7.57 -16.51
CA LYS A 71 15.71 -8.53 -15.40
C LYS A 71 15.60 -7.76 -14.09
N LEU A 72 16.44 -6.74 -13.92
CA LEU A 72 16.40 -5.80 -12.80
C LEU A 72 15.06 -5.08 -12.68
N GLU A 73 14.44 -4.70 -13.81
CA GLU A 73 13.09 -4.13 -13.83
C GLU A 73 12.08 -5.07 -13.14
N LYS A 74 12.11 -6.37 -13.48
CA LYS A 74 11.25 -7.37 -12.85
C LYS A 74 11.57 -7.56 -11.37
N GLU A 75 12.85 -7.61 -11.00
CA GLU A 75 13.29 -7.72 -9.61
C GLU A 75 12.81 -6.52 -8.78
N VAL A 76 12.82 -5.31 -9.34
CA VAL A 76 12.28 -4.09 -8.68
C VAL A 76 10.77 -4.15 -8.55
N ILE A 77 10.04 -4.54 -9.60
CA ILE A 77 8.57 -4.73 -9.52
C ILE A 77 8.25 -5.74 -8.43
N GLU A 78 8.96 -6.87 -8.39
CA GLU A 78 8.74 -7.95 -7.44
C GLU A 78 9.05 -7.50 -6.01
N ALA A 79 10.22 -6.88 -5.78
CA ALA A 79 10.58 -6.28 -4.50
C ALA A 79 9.52 -5.30 -3.99
N MET A 80 9.01 -4.44 -4.88
CA MET A 80 7.99 -3.43 -4.59
C MET A 80 6.54 -3.94 -4.64
N THR A 81 6.27 -5.23 -4.84
CA THR A 81 4.88 -5.74 -4.80
C THR A 81 4.72 -6.90 -3.83
N VAL A 82 5.71 -7.78 -3.80
CA VAL A 82 5.67 -9.00 -3.00
C VAL A 82 6.81 -9.10 -2.02
N GLY A 83 7.75 -8.15 -2.02
CA GLY A 83 8.90 -8.16 -1.13
C GLY A 83 8.55 -8.12 0.37
N PHE A 84 7.36 -7.64 0.72
CA PHE A 84 6.87 -7.64 2.11
C PHE A 84 5.93 -8.84 2.43
N LEU A 85 5.83 -9.88 1.58
CA LEU A 85 5.03 -11.10 1.82
C LEU A 85 5.56 -11.99 2.96
N ARG A 86 6.13 -11.43 4.04
CA ARG A 86 6.78 -12.19 5.12
C ARG A 86 5.84 -13.10 5.90
N ASP A 87 4.53 -12.97 5.71
CA ASP A 87 3.54 -13.74 6.46
C ASP A 87 2.85 -14.84 5.64
N GLY A 88 3.26 -15.05 4.38
CA GLY A 88 2.69 -16.09 3.49
C GLY A 88 1.22 -15.89 3.11
N LEU A 89 0.66 -14.71 3.40
CA LEU A 89 -0.66 -14.30 2.97
C LEU A 89 -0.63 -13.80 1.52
N LYS A 90 -1.43 -14.39 0.63
CA LYS A 90 -1.53 -14.01 -0.79
C LYS A 90 -3.00 -13.88 -1.21
N PHE A 91 -3.20 -13.01 -2.19
CA PHE A 91 -4.49 -12.77 -2.83
C PHE A 91 -4.35 -12.92 -4.32
N TYR A 92 -5.31 -13.54 -4.97
CA TYR A 92 -5.40 -13.53 -6.41
C TYR A 92 -6.84 -13.69 -6.86
N LEU A 93 -7.12 -13.24 -8.08
CA LEU A 93 -8.38 -13.54 -8.74
C LEU A 93 -8.21 -14.86 -9.48
N SER A 94 -9.03 -15.85 -9.15
CA SER A 94 -9.11 -17.07 -9.93
C SER A 94 -10.05 -16.86 -11.12
N TYR A 95 -9.56 -17.20 -12.32
CA TYR A 95 -10.28 -17.09 -13.58
C TYR A 95 -10.73 -18.49 -14.01
N ARG A 96 -11.71 -19.08 -13.31
CA ARG A 96 -12.27 -20.40 -13.71
C ARG A 96 -13.46 -20.28 -14.67
N SER A 97 -13.93 -19.06 -14.99
CA SER A 97 -15.04 -18.76 -15.91
C SER A 97 -15.17 -17.23 -16.11
N SER A 98 -16.31 -16.73 -16.60
CA SER A 98 -16.69 -15.31 -16.61
C SER A 98 -16.75 -14.67 -15.21
N ASP A 99 -16.70 -15.50 -14.17
CA ASP A 99 -16.77 -15.05 -12.79
C ASP A 99 -15.37 -14.90 -12.22
N HIS A 100 -15.11 -13.71 -11.67
CA HIS A 100 -13.86 -13.41 -11.00
C HIS A 100 -14.04 -13.78 -9.54
N GLN A 101 -13.44 -14.89 -9.12
CA GLN A 101 -13.55 -15.33 -7.74
C GLN A 101 -12.27 -14.95 -6.98
N PRO A 102 -12.35 -14.06 -5.97
CA PRO A 102 -11.20 -13.76 -5.12
C PRO A 102 -10.84 -14.97 -4.27
N VAL A 103 -9.56 -15.30 -4.26
CA VAL A 103 -8.99 -16.38 -3.45
C VAL A 103 -7.96 -15.80 -2.50
N ILE A 104 -8.05 -16.20 -1.24
CA ILE A 104 -7.11 -15.85 -0.18
C ILE A 104 -6.37 -17.12 0.21
N THR A 105 -5.05 -17.11 0.14
CA THR A 105 -4.20 -18.19 0.62
C THR A 105 -3.32 -17.70 1.74
N TYR A 106 -3.17 -18.48 2.80
CA TYR A 106 -2.30 -18.18 3.92
C TYR A 106 -1.42 -19.39 4.22
N GLU A 107 -0.13 -19.22 3.93
CA GLU A 107 0.92 -20.21 4.15
C GLU A 107 1.71 -19.79 5.38
N THR A 108 1.55 -20.49 6.50
CA THR A 108 2.17 -20.11 7.77
C THR A 108 3.36 -21.00 8.09
N SER A 109 4.41 -20.41 8.65
CA SER A 109 5.55 -21.15 9.22
C SER A 109 5.26 -21.67 10.63
N ASN A 110 4.14 -21.26 11.25
CA ASN A 110 3.77 -21.67 12.58
C ASN A 110 3.17 -23.08 12.55
N PRO A 111 3.81 -24.09 13.17
CA PRO A 111 3.33 -25.48 13.12
C PRO A 111 1.98 -25.70 13.84
N LYS A 112 1.49 -24.71 14.60
CA LYS A 112 0.18 -24.76 15.26
C LYS A 112 -0.98 -24.28 14.37
N LEU A 113 -0.68 -23.66 13.24
CA LEU A 113 -1.68 -23.12 12.33
C LEU A 113 -1.62 -23.92 11.01
N GLU A 114 -2.79 -24.27 10.49
CA GLU A 114 -2.87 -24.94 9.19
C GLU A 114 -2.84 -23.91 8.06
N ASN A 115 -2.20 -24.29 6.95
CA ASN A 115 -2.29 -23.53 5.71
C ASN A 115 -3.75 -23.49 5.25
N LEU A 116 -4.21 -22.32 4.84
CA LEU A 116 -5.61 -22.10 4.53
C LEU A 116 -5.77 -21.52 3.13
N THR A 117 -6.72 -22.06 2.36
CA THR A 117 -7.16 -21.50 1.08
C THR A 117 -8.66 -21.27 1.15
N ILE A 118 -9.06 -20.00 1.01
CA ILE A 118 -10.45 -19.57 1.09
C ILE A 118 -10.88 -19.02 -0.25
N HIS A 119 -12.00 -19.56 -0.74
CA HIS A 119 -12.68 -19.07 -1.94
C HIS A 119 -13.80 -18.14 -1.51
N LEU A 120 -13.65 -16.84 -1.75
CA LEU A 120 -14.72 -15.88 -1.52
C LEU A 120 -15.81 -16.03 -2.58
N PRO A 121 -17.02 -15.48 -2.38
CA PRO A 121 -18.06 -15.54 -3.38
C PRO A 121 -17.63 -14.80 -4.65
N SER A 122 -18.09 -15.24 -5.82
CA SER A 122 -17.80 -14.56 -7.08
C SER A 122 -18.27 -13.10 -7.04
N VAL A 123 -17.46 -12.18 -7.56
CA VAL A 123 -17.91 -10.81 -7.80
C VAL A 123 -18.62 -10.73 -9.16
N PRO A 124 -19.58 -9.80 -9.35
CA PRO A 124 -20.35 -9.72 -10.59
C PRO A 124 -19.46 -9.60 -11.83
N THR A 125 -19.84 -10.25 -12.92
CA THR A 125 -19.09 -10.23 -14.19
C THR A 125 -18.81 -8.80 -14.65
N GLY A 126 -17.56 -8.54 -15.08
CA GLY A 126 -17.12 -7.22 -15.53
C GLY A 126 -16.74 -6.23 -14.42
N THR A 127 -16.92 -6.59 -13.14
CA THR A 127 -16.43 -5.76 -12.03
C THR A 127 -14.93 -5.95 -11.83
N LYS A 128 -14.22 -4.85 -11.57
CA LYS A 128 -12.80 -4.88 -11.17
C LYS A 128 -12.69 -4.61 -9.68
N ILE A 129 -11.87 -5.38 -8.98
CA ILE A 129 -11.49 -5.08 -7.59
C ILE A 129 -10.39 -4.02 -7.64
N HIS A 130 -10.68 -2.85 -7.09
CA HIS A 130 -9.71 -1.77 -6.97
C HIS A 130 -8.90 -1.91 -5.69
N ASN A 131 -9.54 -2.38 -4.62
CA ASN A 131 -8.91 -2.47 -3.32
C ASN A 131 -9.57 -3.51 -2.40
N LEU A 132 -8.78 -4.06 -1.47
CA LEU A 132 -9.20 -5.06 -0.50
C LEU A 132 -8.56 -4.75 0.86
N ALA A 133 -9.34 -4.89 1.92
CA ALA A 133 -8.91 -4.81 3.32
C ALA A 133 -9.52 -5.96 4.13
N MET A 134 -8.86 -6.38 5.21
CA MET A 134 -9.34 -7.49 6.04
C MET A 134 -9.30 -7.14 7.52
N SER A 135 -10.27 -7.65 8.29
CA SER A 135 -10.29 -7.41 9.73
C SER A 135 -9.19 -8.15 10.50
N SER A 136 -8.74 -9.29 9.98
CA SER A 136 -7.65 -10.08 10.56
C SER A 136 -7.07 -11.08 9.56
N ILE A 137 -5.97 -11.72 9.95
CA ILE A 137 -5.40 -12.87 9.22
C ILE A 137 -6.43 -14.00 9.14
N PRO A 138 -6.51 -14.72 8.01
CA PRO A 138 -7.37 -15.89 7.85
C PRO A 138 -6.88 -17.04 8.75
N VAL A 139 -7.52 -17.19 9.91
CA VAL A 139 -7.34 -18.33 10.83
C VAL A 139 -8.69 -19.02 10.99
N GLN A 140 -8.72 -20.36 10.98
CA GLN A 140 -9.94 -21.11 11.27
C GLN A 140 -10.48 -20.73 12.66
N ASP A 141 -11.80 -20.79 12.84
CA ASP A 141 -12.51 -20.47 14.09
C ASP A 141 -12.51 -19.00 14.56
N LYS A 142 -12.00 -18.06 13.75
CA LYS A 142 -12.18 -16.62 13.99
C LYS A 142 -13.24 -16.04 13.04
N ASP A 143 -14.11 -15.16 13.57
CA ASP A 143 -14.97 -14.32 12.74
C ASP A 143 -14.13 -13.16 12.18
N TRP A 144 -13.91 -13.18 10.87
CA TRP A 144 -13.21 -12.12 10.17
C TRP A 144 -13.96 -11.73 8.91
N VAL A 145 -13.76 -10.48 8.51
CA VAL A 145 -14.50 -9.83 7.43
C VAL A 145 -13.49 -9.38 6.38
N VAL A 146 -13.84 -9.63 5.13
CA VAL A 146 -13.17 -9.08 3.96
C VAL A 146 -14.00 -7.96 3.41
N GLY A 147 -13.41 -6.78 3.31
CA GLY A 147 -13.95 -5.67 2.57
C GLY A 147 -13.31 -5.58 1.20
N VAL A 148 -14.13 -5.55 0.16
CA VAL A 148 -13.68 -5.27 -1.21
C VAL A 148 -14.30 -3.99 -1.71
N LYS A 149 -13.47 -3.19 -2.37
CA LYS A 149 -13.90 -2.04 -3.14
C LYS A 149 -13.89 -2.39 -4.62
N LEU A 150 -15.05 -2.32 -5.22
CA LEU A 150 -15.29 -2.61 -6.63
C LEU A 150 -15.34 -1.32 -7.45
N SER A 151 -15.14 -1.45 -8.76
CA SER A 151 -15.30 -0.36 -9.73
C SER A 151 -16.67 0.31 -9.60
N GLY A 152 -16.73 1.63 -9.75
CA GLY A 152 -17.96 2.42 -9.58
C GLY A 152 -18.30 2.76 -8.12
N SER A 153 -17.28 2.90 -7.26
CA SER A 153 -17.42 3.29 -5.85
C SER A 153 -18.30 2.35 -5.01
N ARG A 154 -18.37 1.07 -5.37
CA ARG A 154 -19.12 0.07 -4.60
C ARG A 154 -18.22 -0.58 -3.56
N VAL A 155 -18.72 -0.73 -2.35
CA VAL A 155 -18.05 -1.49 -1.28
C VAL A 155 -18.92 -2.69 -0.95
N SER A 156 -18.29 -3.85 -0.83
CA SER A 156 -18.95 -5.09 -0.43
C SER A 156 -18.16 -5.75 0.69
N LEU A 157 -18.87 -6.26 1.69
CA LEU A 157 -18.28 -7.01 2.80
C LEU A 157 -18.66 -8.49 2.67
N CYS A 158 -17.75 -9.38 3.06
CA CYS A 158 -18.01 -10.81 3.15
C CYS A 158 -17.42 -11.36 4.43
N ARG A 159 -18.20 -12.18 5.14
CA ARG A 159 -17.68 -13.12 6.14
C ARG A 159 -17.39 -14.44 5.43
N PRO A 160 -16.13 -14.87 5.35
CA PRO A 160 -15.77 -16.03 4.54
C PRO A 160 -16.26 -17.36 5.13
N PHE A 161 -16.46 -17.40 6.44
CA PHE A 161 -17.11 -18.49 7.15
C PHE A 161 -18.61 -18.20 7.34
N GLY A 162 -19.42 -19.25 7.48
CA GLY A 162 -20.87 -19.12 7.55
C GLY A 162 -21.53 -19.00 6.18
N SER A 163 -22.39 -17.99 6.00
CA SER A 163 -23.19 -17.86 4.76
C SER A 163 -22.38 -17.54 3.50
N SER A 164 -21.16 -16.98 3.64
CA SER A 164 -20.27 -16.58 2.55
C SER A 164 -21.03 -15.87 1.42
N LYS A 165 -21.62 -14.72 1.73
CA LYS A 165 -22.34 -13.86 0.77
C LYS A 165 -21.80 -12.43 0.82
N TRP A 166 -21.76 -11.79 -0.34
CA TRP A 166 -21.45 -10.37 -0.44
C TRP A 166 -22.61 -9.52 0.08
N ILE A 167 -22.33 -8.71 1.10
CA ILE A 167 -23.21 -7.67 1.61
C ILE A 167 -22.81 -6.37 0.92
N ASN A 168 -23.69 -5.84 0.08
CA ASN A 168 -23.39 -4.65 -0.72
C ASN A 168 -23.79 -3.38 0.03
N MET A 169 -22.82 -2.49 0.22
CA MET A 169 -23.03 -1.21 0.89
C MET A 169 -23.58 -0.18 -0.10
N LYS A 170 -24.91 -0.11 -0.24
CA LYS A 170 -25.57 0.70 -1.29
C LYS A 170 -25.29 2.21 -1.16
N PHE A 171 -25.40 2.74 0.05
CA PHE A 171 -25.33 4.19 0.31
C PHE A 171 -23.91 4.77 0.32
N MET A 172 -22.90 3.91 0.36
CA MET A 172 -21.49 4.29 0.34
C MET A 172 -21.06 4.91 -1.00
N SER A 173 -21.74 4.57 -2.10
CA SER A 173 -21.29 4.89 -3.47
C SER A 173 -21.22 6.37 -3.82
N GLN A 174 -22.08 7.20 -3.22
CA GLN A 174 -22.17 8.63 -3.56
C GLN A 174 -21.08 9.47 -2.88
N CYS A 175 -20.52 8.99 -1.76
CA CYS A 175 -19.59 9.79 -0.94
C CYS A 175 -18.12 9.37 -1.14
N ILE A 176 -17.88 8.20 -1.73
CA ILE A 176 -16.55 7.58 -1.78
C ILE A 176 -15.83 7.93 -3.07
N ASN A 177 -14.60 8.42 -2.91
CA ASN A 177 -13.67 8.56 -4.02
C ASN A 177 -13.31 7.18 -4.58
N PRO A 178 -13.50 6.87 -5.88
CA PRO A 178 -13.24 5.57 -6.48
C PRO A 178 -11.77 5.14 -6.41
N LEU A 179 -10.84 6.07 -6.18
CA LEU A 179 -9.41 5.80 -6.11
C LEU A 179 -8.84 5.69 -4.68
N SER A 180 -9.56 6.17 -3.67
CA SER A 180 -9.15 6.05 -2.26
C SER A 180 -9.16 4.60 -1.76
N SER A 181 -8.29 4.23 -0.82
CA SER A 181 -8.25 2.88 -0.25
C SER A 181 -9.30 2.68 0.85
N LEU A 182 -9.88 1.49 0.91
CA LEU A 182 -10.52 0.94 2.12
C LEU A 182 -9.40 0.51 3.06
N MET A 183 -9.58 0.76 4.35
CA MET A 183 -8.68 0.32 5.41
C MET A 183 -9.52 -0.28 6.54
N PHE A 184 -9.02 -1.32 7.20
CA PHE A 184 -9.59 -1.79 8.45
C PHE A 184 -8.78 -1.24 9.61
N SER A 185 -9.44 -0.54 10.54
CA SER A 185 -8.75 -0.09 11.74
C SER A 185 -8.73 -1.17 12.80
N LYS A 186 -7.51 -1.55 13.22
CA LYS A 186 -7.31 -2.55 14.28
C LYS A 186 -7.66 -1.97 15.64
N ARG A 187 -7.31 -0.70 15.91
CA ARG A 187 -7.67 -0.03 17.16
C ARG A 187 -9.18 0.13 17.30
N ASP A 188 -9.85 0.57 16.24
CA ASP A 188 -11.27 0.94 16.30
C ASP A 188 -12.22 -0.21 15.89
N GLN A 189 -11.68 -1.33 15.38
CA GLN A 189 -12.42 -2.53 14.97
C GLN A 189 -13.51 -2.27 13.91
N ARG A 190 -13.20 -1.43 12.92
CA ARG A 190 -14.13 -1.00 11.87
C ARG A 190 -13.43 -0.67 10.57
N PHE A 191 -14.16 -0.75 9.47
CA PHE A 191 -13.63 -0.30 8.18
C PHE A 191 -13.78 1.21 8.02
N TYR A 192 -12.80 1.84 7.39
CA TYR A 192 -12.77 3.24 7.03
C TYR A 192 -12.58 3.42 5.53
N ILE A 193 -13.21 4.46 5.00
CA ILE A 193 -12.93 4.95 3.66
C ILE A 193 -13.02 6.48 3.62
N PRO A 194 -11.99 7.17 3.13
CA PRO A 194 -12.06 8.61 2.90
C PRO A 194 -13.10 8.99 1.84
N SER A 195 -13.81 10.08 2.10
CA SER A 195 -14.69 10.70 1.12
C SER A 195 -13.90 11.40 0.01
N TYR A 196 -14.58 11.82 -1.05
CA TYR A 196 -13.99 12.80 -1.98
C TYR A 196 -13.45 14.02 -1.23
N GLY A 197 -12.23 14.44 -1.60
CA GLY A 197 -11.50 15.53 -0.96
C GLY A 197 -10.81 15.14 0.35
N GLY A 198 -11.24 14.06 1.00
CA GLY A 198 -10.76 13.61 2.30
C GLY A 198 -11.29 14.44 3.48
N ASN A 199 -12.46 15.07 3.36
CA ASN A 199 -13.04 15.88 4.45
C ASN A 199 -13.89 15.05 5.42
N TYR A 200 -14.28 13.83 5.03
CA TYR A 200 -15.01 12.91 5.90
C TYR A 200 -14.38 11.52 5.83
N LEU A 201 -14.38 10.79 6.94
CA LEU A 201 -14.17 9.35 6.97
C LEU A 201 -15.50 8.65 7.14
N CYS A 202 -15.94 7.93 6.10
CA CYS A 202 -17.04 7.00 6.24
C CYS A 202 -16.53 5.78 6.99
N TYR A 203 -17.32 5.26 7.92
CA TYR A 203 -16.96 4.04 8.64
C TYR A 203 -18.10 3.04 8.73
N LEU A 204 -17.72 1.76 8.87
CA LEU A 204 -18.62 0.62 8.98
C LEU A 204 -18.26 -0.19 10.23
N ASP A 205 -19.13 -0.16 11.22
CA ASP A 205 -18.96 -0.93 12.45
C ASP A 205 -19.25 -2.42 12.22
N LEU A 206 -18.36 -3.29 12.72
CA LEU A 206 -18.54 -4.74 12.67
C LEU A 206 -19.31 -5.31 13.88
N ASN A 207 -19.80 -4.45 14.79
CA ASN A 207 -20.22 -4.78 16.16
C ASN A 207 -21.51 -5.61 16.34
N SER A 208 -21.96 -6.38 15.34
CA SER A 208 -22.98 -7.40 15.59
C SER A 208 -22.47 -8.78 15.21
N LYS A 209 -22.62 -9.69 16.16
CA LYS A 209 -22.28 -11.11 16.02
C LYS A 209 -23.22 -11.80 15.04
N GLU A 210 -22.69 -12.85 14.41
CA GLU A 210 -23.47 -13.82 13.63
C GLU A 210 -24.73 -14.27 14.40
N GLY A 211 -25.90 -14.25 13.73
CA GLY A 211 -27.20 -14.58 14.31
C GLY A 211 -28.18 -13.40 14.41
N ASP A 212 -27.69 -12.16 14.30
CA ASP A 212 -28.56 -11.01 14.04
C ASP A 212 -28.88 -10.96 12.54
N ASP A 213 -30.05 -11.44 12.12
CA ASP A 213 -30.66 -11.06 10.82
C ASP A 213 -30.75 -9.52 10.67
N HIS A 214 -30.65 -8.83 11.80
CA HIS A 214 -30.54 -7.39 11.89
C HIS A 214 -29.21 -6.81 11.35
N PHE A 215 -28.11 -7.57 11.26
CA PHE A 215 -26.82 -7.10 10.74
C PHE A 215 -26.88 -6.78 9.25
N ASN A 216 -27.33 -7.74 8.45
CA ASN A 216 -27.42 -7.59 7.00
C ASN A 216 -28.37 -6.44 6.65
N SER A 217 -29.53 -6.38 7.32
CA SER A 217 -30.50 -5.31 7.12
C SER A 217 -29.99 -3.94 7.58
N ARG A 218 -29.27 -3.85 8.70
CA ARG A 218 -28.66 -2.60 9.18
C ARG A 218 -27.53 -2.12 8.29
N GLN A 219 -26.75 -3.00 7.68
CA GLN A 219 -25.67 -2.56 6.78
C GLN A 219 -26.17 -2.24 5.38
N GLU A 220 -27.08 -3.03 4.83
CA GLU A 220 -27.63 -2.76 3.49
C GLU A 220 -28.50 -1.49 3.45
N ASN A 221 -29.26 -1.24 4.53
CA ASN A 221 -30.17 -0.09 4.62
C ASN A 221 -29.67 1.02 5.55
N GLY A 222 -28.59 0.79 6.29
CA GLY A 222 -28.04 1.77 7.22
C GLY A 222 -27.40 2.93 6.49
N GLN A 223 -27.74 4.13 6.94
CA GLN A 223 -27.03 5.32 6.50
C GLN A 223 -25.58 5.22 6.98
N PRO A 224 -24.58 5.44 6.09
CA PRO A 224 -23.18 5.41 6.48
C PRO A 224 -22.95 6.44 7.58
N SER A 225 -22.13 6.08 8.57
CA SER A 225 -21.69 7.02 9.59
C SER A 225 -20.41 7.70 9.15
N PHE A 226 -20.27 8.98 9.51
CA PHE A 226 -19.18 9.83 9.07
C PHE A 226 -18.47 10.45 10.26
N ILE A 227 -17.15 10.58 10.14
CA ILE A 227 -16.31 11.39 11.01
C ILE A 227 -15.86 12.60 10.19
N ASP A 228 -16.09 13.79 10.71
CA ASP A 228 -15.63 15.05 10.11
C ASP A 228 -14.11 15.20 10.32
N LEU A 229 -13.38 15.50 9.25
CA LEU A 229 -11.94 15.73 9.28
C LEU A 229 -11.66 17.22 9.18
N ASP A 230 -11.41 17.83 10.34
CA ASP A 230 -10.96 19.22 10.43
C ASP A 230 -9.47 19.28 10.16
N TYR A 231 -9.04 20.22 9.33
CA TYR A 231 -7.61 20.44 9.08
C TYR A 231 -7.13 21.67 9.82
N GLU A 232 -6.00 21.53 10.52
CA GLU A 232 -5.28 22.70 11.00
C GLU A 232 -4.75 23.53 9.81
N ASN A 233 -4.52 24.82 10.06
CA ASN A 233 -3.97 25.72 9.05
C ASN A 233 -2.61 25.20 8.57
N LEU A 234 -2.45 25.08 7.26
CA LEU A 234 -1.19 24.72 6.65
C LEU A 234 -0.16 25.85 6.85
N PRO A 235 1.13 25.51 7.04
CA PRO A 235 2.20 26.49 6.93
C PRO A 235 2.16 27.22 5.58
N GLU A 236 2.52 28.50 5.55
CA GLU A 236 2.45 29.33 4.33
C GLU A 236 3.30 28.77 3.18
N SER A 237 4.46 28.18 3.50
CA SER A 237 5.34 27.52 2.53
C SER A 237 4.61 26.38 1.81
N VAL A 238 3.92 25.53 2.56
CA VAL A 238 3.17 24.37 2.06
C VAL A 238 1.98 24.83 1.22
N PHE A 239 1.31 25.91 1.63
CA PHE A 239 0.22 26.49 0.85
C PHE A 239 0.68 26.97 -0.54
N LYS A 240 1.87 27.57 -0.64
CA LYS A 240 2.45 27.96 -1.93
C LYS A 240 2.79 26.75 -2.80
N GLN A 241 3.31 25.67 -2.21
CA GLN A 241 3.59 24.43 -2.95
C GLN A 241 2.31 23.79 -3.49
N LEU A 242 1.19 23.87 -2.76
CA LEU A 242 -0.12 23.36 -3.19
C LEU A 242 -0.62 24.00 -4.49
N ALA A 243 -0.26 25.27 -4.75
CA ALA A 243 -0.59 25.93 -6.02
C ALA A 243 0.11 25.24 -7.22
N GLY A 244 1.29 24.65 -7.02
CA GLY A 244 2.00 23.91 -8.08
C GLY A 244 1.34 22.60 -8.48
N VAL A 245 0.59 21.98 -7.56
CA VAL A 245 -0.12 20.71 -7.78
C VAL A 245 -1.64 20.88 -7.88
N SER A 246 -2.15 22.11 -8.00
CA SER A 246 -3.59 22.38 -8.05
C SER A 246 -4.28 21.79 -9.28
N SER A 247 -3.53 21.55 -10.37
CA SER A 247 -4.02 20.89 -11.59
C SER A 247 -3.98 19.36 -11.49
N CYS A 248 -3.35 18.79 -10.45
CA CYS A 248 -3.18 17.36 -10.32
C CYS A 248 -4.47 16.69 -9.83
N SER A 249 -4.69 15.47 -10.28
CA SER A 249 -5.65 14.56 -9.66
C SER A 249 -5.17 14.20 -8.26
N LYS A 250 -6.11 14.04 -7.32
CA LYS A 250 -5.82 13.76 -5.91
C LYS A 250 -6.58 12.56 -5.40
N THR A 251 -5.89 11.68 -4.70
CA THR A 251 -6.48 10.55 -3.96
C THR A 251 -6.12 10.65 -2.48
N ASP A 252 -7.00 10.14 -1.62
CA ASP A 252 -6.84 10.21 -0.16
C ASP A 252 -6.77 8.78 0.39
N HIS A 253 -5.71 8.44 1.12
CA HIS A 253 -5.44 7.10 1.64
C HIS A 253 -5.26 7.16 3.15
N LEU A 254 -6.13 6.46 3.90
CA LEU A 254 -5.97 6.34 5.35
C LEU A 254 -5.02 5.18 5.66
N VAL A 255 -4.16 5.38 6.66
CA VAL A 255 -3.17 4.41 7.13
C VAL A 255 -3.15 4.42 8.66
N GLU A 256 -3.08 3.24 9.27
CA GLU A 256 -2.91 3.08 10.72
C GLU A 256 -1.49 2.60 11.02
N SER A 257 -0.80 3.27 11.94
CA SER A 257 0.51 2.86 12.43
C SER A 257 0.39 1.65 13.37
N PRO A 258 1.52 0.98 13.70
CA PRO A 258 1.53 -0.08 14.71
C PRO A 258 1.04 0.37 16.10
N THR A 259 1.15 1.66 16.41
CA THR A 259 0.65 2.24 17.68
C THR A 259 -0.84 2.61 17.63
N GLY A 260 -1.50 2.41 16.48
CA GLY A 260 -2.88 2.79 16.25
C GLY A 260 -3.07 4.25 15.82
N GLN A 261 -2.00 5.01 15.62
CA GLN A 261 -2.09 6.39 15.16
C GLN A 261 -2.51 6.43 13.68
N LEU A 262 -3.45 7.30 13.34
CA LEU A 262 -3.97 7.42 11.97
C LEU A 262 -3.23 8.51 11.21
N PHE A 263 -2.90 8.20 9.96
CA PHE A 263 -2.38 9.13 8.97
C PHE A 263 -3.29 9.15 7.75
N LEU A 264 -3.64 10.33 7.26
CA LEU A 264 -4.27 10.50 5.96
C LEU A 264 -3.22 11.02 4.98
N VAL A 265 -2.94 10.21 3.96
CA VAL A 265 -1.99 10.53 2.90
C VAL A 265 -2.76 11.00 1.67
N LYS A 266 -2.50 12.24 1.24
CA LYS A 266 -2.99 12.79 -0.02
C LYS A 266 -1.95 12.54 -1.09
N TRP A 267 -2.30 11.84 -2.16
CA TRP A 267 -1.44 11.52 -3.29
C TRP A 267 -1.85 12.33 -4.51
N PHE A 268 -0.95 13.18 -5.01
CA PHE A 268 -1.14 14.04 -6.16
C PHE A 268 -0.47 13.44 -7.41
N VAL A 269 -1.25 13.30 -8.47
CA VAL A 269 -0.85 12.69 -9.74
C VAL A 269 -1.21 13.63 -10.88
N GLU A 270 -0.25 13.89 -11.76
CA GLU A 270 -0.46 14.68 -12.96
C GLU A 270 -0.64 13.77 -14.18
N ASP A 271 -1.62 14.10 -15.02
CA ASP A 271 -1.81 13.46 -16.31
C ASP A 271 -0.95 14.19 -17.36
N VAL A 272 0.03 13.49 -17.92
CA VAL A 272 0.99 14.00 -18.91
C VAL A 272 0.88 13.15 -20.16
N GLU A 273 0.95 13.75 -21.35
CA GLU A 273 0.99 12.97 -22.60
C GLU A 273 2.40 12.45 -22.87
N ASP A 274 2.52 11.15 -23.18
CA ASP A 274 3.76 10.58 -23.72
C ASP A 274 4.00 11.14 -25.13
N LEU A 275 5.10 11.86 -25.34
CA LEU A 275 5.46 12.41 -26.64
C LEU A 275 5.77 11.34 -27.70
N CYS A 276 6.08 10.11 -27.28
CA CYS A 276 6.45 9.03 -28.19
C CYS A 276 5.24 8.32 -28.80
N ASP A 277 4.13 8.16 -28.07
CA ASP A 277 2.94 7.42 -28.54
C ASP A 277 1.60 8.13 -28.28
N ASN A 278 1.62 9.36 -27.77
CA ASN A 278 0.45 10.16 -27.40
C ASN A 278 -0.48 9.45 -26.40
N THR A 279 0.04 8.52 -25.59
CA THR A 279 -0.74 7.89 -24.53
C THR A 279 -0.68 8.70 -23.23
N PRO A 280 -1.78 8.77 -22.47
CA PRO A 280 -1.77 9.45 -21.18
C PRO A 280 -0.91 8.66 -20.18
N MET A 281 0.07 9.35 -19.60
CA MET A 281 0.85 8.92 -18.45
C MET A 281 0.32 9.58 -17.19
N HIS A 282 0.16 8.79 -16.15
CA HIS A 282 -0.08 9.30 -14.80
C HIS A 282 1.28 9.41 -14.12
N VAL A 283 1.70 10.60 -13.70
CA VAL A 283 3.01 10.84 -13.06
C VAL A 283 2.78 11.39 -11.65
N THR A 284 3.29 10.67 -10.67
CA THR A 284 3.26 11.08 -9.27
C THR A 284 4.09 12.34 -9.08
N LYS A 285 3.50 13.35 -8.43
CA LYS A 285 4.15 14.64 -8.20
C LYS A 285 4.44 14.90 -6.74
N LYS A 286 3.48 14.59 -5.87
CA LYS A 286 3.61 14.95 -4.45
C LYS A 286 2.75 14.06 -3.56
N PHE A 287 3.21 13.90 -2.33
CA PHE A 287 2.41 13.39 -1.24
C PHE A 287 2.30 14.45 -0.14
N MET A 288 1.19 14.43 0.58
CA MET A 288 1.04 15.17 1.83
C MET A 288 0.50 14.23 2.89
N VAL A 289 1.07 14.30 4.09
CA VAL A 289 0.67 13.45 5.20
C VAL A 289 0.03 14.31 6.28
N PHE A 290 -1.13 13.89 6.74
CA PHE A 290 -1.82 14.49 7.87
C PHE A 290 -1.97 13.46 8.98
N ARG A 291 -1.46 13.78 10.16
CA ARG A 291 -1.60 12.96 11.36
C ARG A 291 -2.90 13.33 12.08
N ALA A 292 -3.70 12.33 12.42
CA ALA A 292 -4.88 12.53 13.25
C ALA A 292 -4.48 12.81 14.70
N ASN A 293 -5.06 13.84 15.30
CA ASN A 293 -4.89 14.15 16.71
C ASN A 293 -5.65 13.12 17.58
N GLU A 294 -5.00 12.59 18.60
CA GLU A 294 -5.56 11.56 19.49
C GLU A 294 -6.66 12.09 20.40
N ALA A 295 -6.61 13.37 20.78
CA ALA A 295 -7.56 14.01 21.70
C ALA A 295 -8.91 14.39 21.07
N SER A 296 -9.27 13.77 19.95
CA SER A 296 -10.37 14.20 19.10
C SER A 296 -11.69 13.47 19.40
N ASP A 297 -12.81 14.16 19.20
CA ASP A 297 -14.17 13.66 19.44
C ASP A 297 -14.49 12.43 18.54
N GLU A 298 -15.40 11.56 18.95
CA GLU A 298 -15.76 10.35 18.20
C GLU A 298 -16.22 10.66 16.77
N LYS A 299 -16.87 11.82 16.58
CA LYS A 299 -17.42 12.28 15.29
C LYS A 299 -16.56 13.31 14.57
N LYS A 300 -15.46 13.76 15.17
CA LYS A 300 -14.64 14.83 14.60
C LYS A 300 -13.18 14.60 14.92
N LYS A 301 -12.34 14.47 13.89
CA LYS A 301 -10.89 14.31 14.02
C LYS A 301 -10.17 15.52 13.47
N THR A 302 -9.33 16.14 14.29
CA THR A 302 -8.38 17.16 13.84
C THR A 302 -7.20 16.49 13.15
N MET A 303 -6.87 16.94 11.95
CA MET A 303 -5.83 16.43 11.07
C MET A 303 -4.73 17.49 10.93
N ILE A 304 -3.53 17.13 11.35
CA ILE A 304 -2.37 18.03 11.43
C ILE A 304 -1.38 17.64 10.34
N TYR A 305 -1.06 18.57 9.45
CA TYR A 305 -0.03 18.33 8.42
C TYR A 305 1.31 18.00 9.07
N THR A 306 2.02 17.02 8.53
CA THR A 306 3.34 16.63 8.99
C THR A 306 4.24 16.23 7.82
N GLU A 307 5.49 16.68 7.88
CA GLU A 307 6.60 16.25 7.02
C GLU A 307 7.45 15.18 7.72
N HIS A 308 7.09 14.79 8.94
CA HIS A 308 7.86 13.87 9.77
C HIS A 308 6.96 12.83 10.44
N ILE A 309 7.13 11.56 10.07
CA ILE A 309 6.45 10.40 10.65
C ILE A 309 7.39 9.53 11.51
N GLY A 310 8.62 9.99 11.77
CA GLY A 310 9.59 9.29 12.62
C GLY A 310 10.26 8.12 11.92
N ASP A 311 10.50 7.04 12.65
CA ASP A 311 11.04 5.79 12.09
C ASP A 311 10.03 5.06 11.18
N LEU A 312 8.84 5.62 10.94
CA LEU A 312 7.84 4.96 10.12
C LEU A 312 8.11 5.15 8.63
N CYS A 313 7.77 4.14 7.84
CA CYS A 313 7.54 4.27 6.41
C CYS A 313 6.11 3.81 6.07
N ILE A 314 5.57 4.32 4.97
CA ILE A 314 4.20 4.04 4.52
C ILE A 314 4.24 3.36 3.16
N PHE A 315 3.36 2.39 2.95
CA PHE A 315 3.19 1.69 1.69
C PHE A 315 1.81 1.97 1.10
N LEU A 316 1.78 2.42 -0.15
CA LEU A 316 0.57 2.74 -0.89
C LEU A 316 0.44 1.90 -2.17
N GLY A 317 -0.77 1.42 -2.43
CA GLY A 317 -1.10 0.62 -3.60
C GLY A 317 -2.60 0.31 -3.70
N HIS A 318 -2.95 -0.74 -4.44
CA HIS A 318 -4.33 -1.20 -4.58
C HIS A 318 -4.79 -1.96 -3.34
N SER A 319 -3.91 -2.59 -2.58
CA SER A 319 -4.31 -3.24 -1.32
C SER A 319 -4.43 -2.24 -0.18
N GLU A 320 -4.83 -2.70 1.00
CA GLU A 320 -4.82 -1.90 2.22
C GLU A 320 -3.46 -1.22 2.42
N ALA A 321 -3.49 0.10 2.56
CA ALA A 321 -2.30 0.87 2.87
C ALA A 321 -1.82 0.52 4.28
N PHE A 322 -0.51 0.43 4.47
CA PHE A 322 0.06 0.06 5.76
C PHE A 322 1.31 0.85 6.10
N CYS A 323 1.63 0.83 7.38
CA CYS A 323 2.75 1.56 7.95
C CYS A 323 3.51 0.68 8.93
N ILE A 324 4.83 0.69 8.85
CA ILE A 324 5.73 -0.08 9.71
C ILE A 324 6.95 0.77 10.08
N PRO A 325 7.68 0.42 11.16
CA PRO A 325 8.98 1.02 11.42
C PRO A 325 9.98 0.55 10.37
N ALA A 326 10.73 1.48 9.76
CA ALA A 326 11.78 1.20 8.80
C ALA A 326 12.88 0.32 9.41
N SER A 327 13.15 0.48 10.71
CA SER A 327 14.05 -0.38 11.48
C SER A 327 13.70 -1.88 11.48
N THR A 328 12.51 -2.27 11.03
CA THR A 328 12.10 -3.70 10.94
C THR A 328 12.69 -4.46 9.75
N SER A 329 13.22 -3.78 8.73
CA SER A 329 13.85 -4.44 7.58
C SER A 329 14.96 -3.61 6.96
N CYS A 330 16.06 -4.26 6.61
CA CYS A 330 17.16 -3.62 5.88
C CYS A 330 16.68 -3.02 4.55
N GLY A 331 17.16 -1.81 4.25
CA GLY A 331 16.85 -1.02 3.06
C GLY A 331 15.52 -0.28 3.07
N LEU A 332 14.77 -0.36 4.18
CA LEU A 332 13.69 0.60 4.41
C LEU A 332 14.26 1.89 4.98
N GLU A 333 13.82 3.00 4.41
CA GLU A 333 14.17 4.33 4.86
C GLU A 333 13.05 4.90 5.73
N PRO A 334 13.37 5.51 6.88
CA PRO A 334 12.39 6.19 7.69
C PRO A 334 11.84 7.42 6.95
N ASN A 335 10.67 7.88 7.37
CA ASN A 335 10.02 9.07 6.84
C ASN A 335 9.72 9.01 5.32
N CYS A 336 9.59 7.81 4.76
CA CYS A 336 9.38 7.60 3.33
C CYS A 336 8.01 6.96 3.02
N ILE A 337 7.50 7.25 1.82
CA ILE A 337 6.31 6.60 1.24
C ILE A 337 6.75 5.79 0.02
N TYR A 338 6.57 4.48 0.09
CA TYR A 338 6.74 3.55 -1.02
C TYR A 338 5.40 3.40 -1.74
N PHE A 339 5.37 3.64 -3.05
CA PHE A 339 4.13 3.62 -3.81
C PHE A 339 4.27 2.78 -5.07
N VAL A 340 3.17 2.09 -5.44
CA VAL A 340 3.10 1.25 -6.63
C VAL A 340 1.76 1.35 -7.34
N GLY A 341 1.78 1.05 -8.64
CA GLY A 341 0.60 1.00 -9.50
C GLY A 341 0.88 1.58 -10.87
N ASN A 342 0.26 2.73 -11.17
CA ASN A 342 0.58 3.48 -12.39
C ASN A 342 2.01 4.04 -12.40
N ASN A 343 2.58 4.27 -11.22
CA ASN A 343 3.98 4.56 -11.01
C ASN A 343 4.52 3.69 -9.88
N PHE A 344 5.83 3.46 -9.91
CA PHE A 344 6.59 2.87 -8.82
C PHE A 344 7.58 3.91 -8.33
N GLY A 345 7.81 3.97 -7.02
CA GLY A 345 8.81 4.87 -6.50
C GLY A 345 8.80 4.99 -4.99
N VAL A 346 9.65 5.92 -4.53
CA VAL A 346 9.80 6.29 -3.13
C VAL A 346 9.70 7.81 -3.04
N TYR A 347 8.89 8.28 -2.10
CA TYR A 347 8.79 9.70 -1.76
C TYR A 347 9.37 9.92 -0.37
N ASP A 348 10.44 10.71 -0.28
CA ASP A 348 11.03 11.12 0.98
C ASP A 348 10.33 12.39 1.47
N LEU A 349 9.65 12.29 2.61
CA LEU A 349 8.92 13.41 3.21
C LEU A 349 9.85 14.51 3.73
N THR A 350 11.09 14.16 4.10
CA THR A 350 12.09 15.09 4.65
C THR A 350 12.61 16.03 3.58
N THR A 351 12.97 15.47 2.42
CA THR A 351 13.53 16.24 1.30
C THR A 351 12.47 16.71 0.31
N GLU A 352 11.24 16.23 0.47
CA GLU A 352 10.12 16.35 -0.48
C GLU A 352 10.44 15.81 -1.88
N THR A 353 11.34 14.83 -1.97
CA THR A 353 11.83 14.31 -3.25
C THR A 353 11.03 13.09 -3.67
N CYS A 354 10.49 13.12 -4.89
CA CYS A 354 9.81 11.99 -5.50
C CYS A 354 10.73 11.22 -6.45
N SER A 355 11.25 10.08 -6.01
CA SER A 355 12.06 9.18 -6.83
C SER A 355 11.17 8.19 -7.57
N THR A 356 10.84 8.50 -8.82
CA THR A 356 9.95 7.69 -9.66
C THR A 356 10.77 6.76 -10.55
N PHE A 357 10.35 5.50 -10.63
CA PHE A 357 11.05 4.46 -11.40
C PHE A 357 10.53 4.42 -12.83
N TYR A 358 11.45 4.33 -13.78
CA TYR A 358 11.19 4.33 -15.21
C TYR A 358 11.84 3.12 -15.85
N THR A 359 11.17 2.61 -16.87
CA THR A 359 11.83 1.86 -17.95
C THR A 359 12.58 2.84 -18.85
N SER A 360 13.33 2.36 -19.85
CA SER A 360 14.01 3.23 -20.82
C SER A 360 13.08 4.21 -21.58
N VAL A 361 11.76 4.04 -21.53
CA VAL A 361 10.79 4.84 -22.30
C VAL A 361 9.73 5.50 -21.42
N ARG A 362 9.24 4.81 -20.38
CA ARG A 362 8.05 5.23 -19.63
C ARG A 362 8.12 4.86 -18.14
N PRO A 363 7.30 5.50 -17.28
CA PRO A 363 7.21 5.11 -15.87
C PRO A 363 6.94 3.62 -15.73
N LEU A 364 7.63 3.01 -14.78
CA LEU A 364 7.38 1.64 -14.38
C LEU A 364 5.95 1.55 -13.86
N LYS A 365 5.18 0.61 -14.41
CA LYS A 365 3.78 0.43 -14.06
C LYS A 365 3.42 -1.04 -13.96
N ASN A 366 2.57 -1.35 -13.01
CA ASN A 366 1.91 -2.64 -12.88
C ASN A 366 0.49 -2.32 -12.42
N VAL A 367 -0.50 -2.65 -13.25
CA VAL A 367 -1.91 -2.36 -12.96
C VAL A 367 -2.72 -3.60 -12.58
N SER A 368 -2.09 -4.78 -12.55
CA SER A 368 -2.75 -6.01 -12.13
C SER A 368 -2.87 -6.05 -10.62
N PHE A 369 -4.09 -6.25 -10.12
CA PHE A 369 -4.38 -6.52 -8.72
C PHE A 369 -3.91 -7.94 -8.34
N PRO A 370 -3.41 -8.16 -7.11
CA PRO A 370 -3.15 -7.17 -6.03
C PRO A 370 -1.75 -6.52 -6.12
N TYR A 371 -1.52 -5.46 -5.35
CA TYR A 371 -0.17 -4.87 -5.20
C TYR A 371 0.54 -5.27 -3.92
N TRP A 372 -0.19 -5.48 -2.81
CA TRP A 372 0.39 -5.82 -1.51
C TRP A 372 -0.53 -6.79 -0.74
N PRO A 373 -0.02 -7.60 0.19
CA PRO A 373 -0.87 -8.15 1.25
C PRO A 373 -1.28 -7.03 2.24
N PRO A 374 -2.45 -7.12 2.90
CA PRO A 374 -2.76 -6.27 4.05
C PRO A 374 -1.82 -6.60 5.23
N PRO A 375 -1.52 -5.64 6.12
CA PRO A 375 -0.57 -5.81 7.20
C PRO A 375 -1.11 -6.79 8.24
N THR A 376 -0.34 -7.84 8.52
CA THR A 376 -0.65 -8.78 9.60
C THR A 376 -0.45 -8.11 10.98
N PRO A 377 -1.26 -8.43 12.01
CA PRO A 377 -0.93 -8.05 13.38
C PRO A 377 0.33 -8.81 13.81
N ILE A 378 1.40 -8.06 14.11
CA ILE A 378 2.51 -8.58 14.91
C ILE A 378 1.96 -8.63 16.35
N TYR A 379 1.67 -9.83 16.84
CA TYR A 379 1.21 -10.05 18.22
C TYR A 379 2.36 -9.86 19.22
#